data_AF-A0A0Q6FRU5-F1
#
_entry.id   AF-A0A0Q6FRU5-F1
#
_cell.length_a   1.000
_cell.length_b   1.000
_cell.length_c   1.000
_cell.angle_alpha   90.00
_cell.angle_beta   90.00
_cell.angle_gamma   90.00
#
_symmetry.space_group_name_H-M   'P 1'
#
loop_
_entity.id
_entity.type
_entity.pdbx_description
1 polymer ?
#
loop_
_entity_poly.entity_id
_entity_poly.type
_entity_poly.pdbx_seq_one_letter_code
_entity_poly.pdbx_strand_id
1 'polypeptide(L)'
;MLDQPGRRRHLDREKYVAYVLWLIGHSYGTIGKVLHLKRSQVGGIIARSEYAGRSQMSRATRAALLRELQEVRYEDGQPLDGGLLDRVPLEIQ
;
A
#
# COMPACT_ATOMS: atom_id res chain seq x y z
N MET A 1 -30.02 -8.58 -15.04
CA MET A 1 -28.89 -8.77 -14.11
C MET A 1 -27.73 -7.98 -14.69
N LEU A 2 -27.68 -6.68 -14.37
CA LEU A 2 -26.64 -5.78 -14.89
C LEU A 2 -25.45 -5.82 -13.94
N ASP A 3 -24.29 -6.08 -14.53
CA ASP A 3 -22.96 -5.97 -13.97
C ASP A 3 -22.83 -4.68 -13.14
N GLN A 4 -22.35 -4.76 -11.89
CA GLN A 4 -22.16 -3.59 -11.03
C GLN A 4 -20.73 -3.04 -11.24
N PRO A 5 -20.53 -1.87 -11.87
CA PRO A 5 -19.23 -1.23 -11.91
C PRO A 5 -19.02 -0.44 -10.61
N GLY A 6 -18.87 -1.13 -9.48
CA GLY A 6 -18.88 -0.51 -8.15
C GLY A 6 -17.83 -0.99 -7.17
N ARG A 7 -16.94 -1.90 -7.57
CA ARG A 7 -15.95 -2.50 -6.66
C ARG A 7 -14.52 -1.98 -6.90
N ARG A 8 -14.38 -0.69 -7.25
CA ARG A 8 -13.12 0.01 -6.97
C ARG A 8 -12.96 -0.02 -5.45
N ARG A 9 -12.08 -0.89 -5.00
CA ARG A 9 -11.87 -1.25 -3.59
C ARG A 9 -11.29 0.00 -2.93
N HIS A 10 -12.14 0.91 -2.45
CA HIS A 10 -11.71 2.15 -1.79
C HIS A 10 -10.74 1.78 -0.67
N LEU A 11 -9.46 2.04 -0.92
CA LEU A 11 -8.41 1.74 0.02
C LEU A 11 -8.41 2.87 1.03
N ASP A 12 -8.76 2.53 2.26
CA ASP A 12 -8.51 3.38 3.42
C ASP A 12 -7.04 3.84 3.41
N ARG A 13 -6.82 5.13 3.68
CA ARG A 13 -5.53 5.82 3.57
C ARG A 13 -4.40 5.04 4.24
N GLU A 14 -4.64 4.56 5.47
CA GLU A 14 -3.66 3.83 6.26
C GLU A 14 -3.27 2.50 5.59
N LYS A 15 -4.24 1.82 4.97
CA LYS A 15 -3.97 0.58 4.20
C LYS A 15 -3.14 0.87 2.98
N TYR A 16 -3.51 1.90 2.19
CA TYR A 16 -2.79 2.29 0.99
C TYR A 16 -1.30 2.57 1.31
N VAL A 17 -1.06 3.44 2.29
CA VAL A 17 0.30 3.79 2.73
C VAL A 17 1.04 2.58 3.27
N ALA A 18 0.39 1.74 4.08
CA ALA A 18 1.03 0.54 4.63
C ALA A 18 1.48 -0.42 3.52
N TYR A 19 0.65 -0.65 2.50
CA TYR A 19 0.95 -1.54 1.39
C TYR A 19 2.11 -1.02 0.53
N VAL A 20 2.07 0.26 0.17
CA VAL A 20 3.14 0.90 -0.61
C VAL A 20 4.48 0.81 0.12
N LEU A 21 4.54 1.27 1.37
CA LEU A 21 5.78 1.26 2.15
C LEU A 21 6.29 -0.17 2.41
N TRP A 22 5.37 -1.12 2.59
CA TRP A 22 5.73 -2.52 2.75
C TRP A 22 6.39 -3.08 1.49
N LEU A 23 5.81 -2.87 0.30
CA LEU A 23 6.37 -3.32 -0.98
C LEU A 23 7.69 -2.61 -1.34
N ILE A 24 7.88 -1.35 -0.93
CA ILE A 24 9.17 -0.64 -1.08
C ILE A 24 10.28 -1.35 -0.29
N GLY A 25 9.96 -1.90 0.88
CA GLY A 25 10.91 -2.65 1.70
C GLY A 25 10.91 -2.26 3.18
N HIS A 26 10.09 -1.30 3.60
CA HIS A 26 10.09 -0.83 4.98
C HIS A 26 9.61 -1.89 5.97
N SER A 27 10.08 -1.76 7.22
CA SER A 27 9.67 -2.62 8.33
C SER A 27 8.33 -2.17 8.91
N TYR A 28 7.62 -3.07 9.60
CA TYR A 28 6.40 -2.71 10.35
C TYR A 28 6.63 -1.57 11.35
N GLY A 29 7.83 -1.48 11.95
CA GLY A 29 8.15 -0.40 12.88
C GLY A 29 8.28 0.95 12.19
N THR A 30 8.94 1.00 11.02
CA THR A 30 9.04 2.23 10.21
C THR A 30 7.67 2.69 9.74
N ILE A 31 6.87 1.77 9.21
CA ILE A 31 5.50 2.06 8.76
C ILE A 31 4.64 2.56 9.92
N GLY A 32 4.75 1.93 11.09
CA GLY A 32 4.02 2.35 12.29
C GLY A 32 4.35 3.78 12.73
N LYS A 33 5.62 4.23 12.58
CA LYS A 33 6.02 5.62 12.85
C LYS A 33 5.35 6.59 11.87
N VAL A 34 5.30 6.25 10.58
CA VAL A 34 4.69 7.07 9.53
C VAL A 34 3.17 7.20 9.72
N LEU A 35 2.51 6.11 10.14
CA LEU A 35 1.06 6.07 10.31
C LEU A 35 0.58 6.35 11.74
N HIS A 36 1.49 6.61 12.68
CA HIS A 36 1.18 6.70 14.12
C HIS A 36 0.42 5.46 14.66
N LEU A 37 0.78 4.27 14.16
CA LEU A 37 0.19 2.97 14.54
C LEU A 37 1.18 2.09 15.31
N LYS A 38 0.66 1.21 16.15
CA LYS A 38 1.47 0.14 16.76
C LYS A 38 1.92 -0.85 15.71
N ARG A 39 3.12 -1.43 15.89
CA ARG A 39 3.69 -2.48 15.03
C ARG A 39 2.70 -3.64 14.78
N SER A 40 1.94 -4.05 15.79
CA SER A 40 0.95 -5.12 15.69
C SER A 40 -0.23 -4.75 14.79
N GLN A 41 -0.68 -3.49 14.80
CA GLN A 41 -1.75 -3.01 13.93
C GLN A 41 -1.30 -3.03 12.47
N VAL A 42 -0.08 -2.55 12.19
CA VAL A 42 0.52 -2.63 10.85
C VAL A 42 0.66 -4.09 10.40
N GLY A 43 1.16 -4.97 11.26
CA GLY A 43 1.24 -6.40 10.96
C GLY A 43 -0.10 -7.01 10.60
N GLY A 44 -1.17 -6.65 11.33
CA GLY A 44 -2.54 -7.08 11.02
C GLY A 44 -3.05 -6.55 9.68
N ILE A 45 -2.75 -5.29 9.33
CA ILE A 45 -3.09 -4.71 8.02
C ILE A 45 -2.42 -5.51 6.90
N ILE A 46 -1.11 -5.73 7.01
CA ILE A 46 -0.33 -6.44 5.99
C ILE A 46 -0.74 -7.92 5.88
N ALA A 47 -0.94 -8.61 7.00
CA ALA A 47 -1.28 -10.04 7.01
C ALA A 47 -2.62 -10.37 6.33
N ARG A 48 -3.55 -9.41 6.28
CA ARG A 48 -4.85 -9.55 5.59
C ARG A 48 -4.83 -9.09 4.13
N SER A 49 -3.66 -8.74 3.61
CA SER A 49 -3.48 -8.28 2.25
C SER A 49 -2.79 -9.33 1.38
N GLU A 50 -2.95 -9.21 0.07
CA GLU A 50 -2.19 -9.97 -0.93
C GLU A 50 -0.67 -9.70 -0.88
N TYR A 51 -0.26 -8.61 -0.22
CA TYR A 51 1.13 -8.20 -0.11
C TYR A 51 1.89 -8.86 1.06
N ALA A 52 1.21 -9.65 1.90
CA ALA A 52 1.80 -10.25 3.11
C ALA A 52 3.11 -11.01 2.83
N GLY A 53 3.14 -11.75 1.72
CA GLY A 53 4.25 -12.62 1.30
C GLY A 53 5.44 -11.91 0.66
N ARG A 54 5.69 -10.63 0.94
CA ARG A 54 6.76 -9.83 0.29
C ARG A 54 8.12 -10.53 0.22
N SER A 55 8.53 -11.25 1.26
CA SER A 55 9.82 -11.95 1.30
C SER A 55 9.92 -13.11 0.31
N GLN A 56 8.80 -13.62 -0.17
CA GLN A 56 8.70 -14.68 -1.16
C GLN A 56 8.50 -14.13 -2.58
N MET A 57 8.26 -12.82 -2.72
CA MET A 57 8.07 -12.18 -4.01
C MET A 57 9.41 -11.93 -4.70
N SER A 58 9.46 -12.20 -6.01
CA SER A 58 10.55 -11.69 -6.84
C SER A 58 10.54 -10.16 -6.86
N ARG A 59 11.69 -9.54 -7.15
CA ARG A 59 11.78 -8.09 -7.35
C ARG A 59 10.81 -7.60 -8.44
N ALA A 60 10.65 -8.36 -9.52
CA ALA A 60 9.75 -8.03 -10.62
C ALA A 60 8.28 -8.08 -10.20
N THR A 61 7.86 -9.12 -9.47
CA THR A 61 6.49 -9.25 -8.93
C THR A 61 6.18 -8.09 -7.99
N ARG A 62 7.10 -7.77 -7.08
CA ARG A 62 6.94 -6.66 -6.15
C ARG A 62 6.83 -5.32 -6.89
N ALA A 63 7.56 -5.15 -7.99
CA ALA A 63 7.53 -3.92 -8.80
C ALA A 63 6.20 -3.77 -9.53
N ALA A 64 5.66 -4.86 -10.08
CA ALA A 64 4.36 -4.88 -10.72
C ALA A 64 3.24 -4.50 -9.73
N LEU A 65 3.21 -5.12 -8.55
CA LEU A 65 2.22 -4.80 -7.50
C LEU A 65 2.35 -3.36 -7.00
N LEU A 66 3.57 -2.85 -6.87
CA LEU A 66 3.80 -1.45 -6.49
C LEU A 66 3.29 -0.49 -7.56
N ARG A 67 3.47 -0.82 -8.84
CA ARG A 67 2.94 -0.05 -9.96
C ARG A 67 1.41 -0.03 -9.98
N GLU A 68 0.75 -1.16 -9.75
CA GLU A 68 -0.72 -1.22 -9.64
C GLU A 68 -1.24 -0.28 -8.54
N LEU A 69 -0.56 -0.21 -7.39
CA LEU A 69 -0.90 0.74 -6.31
C LEU A 69 -0.66 2.20 -6.72
N GLN A 70 0.37 2.49 -7.52
CA GLN A 70 0.61 3.85 -8.03
C GLN A 70 -0.50 4.29 -8.98
N GLU A 71 -0.99 3.39 -9.83
CA GLU A 71 -2.05 3.68 -10.81
C GLU A 71 -3.38 4.05 -10.14
N VAL A 72 -3.62 3.58 -8.91
CA VAL A 72 -4.81 3.91 -8.12
C VAL A 72 -4.57 4.94 -7.02
N ARG A 73 -3.40 5.62 -7.01
CA ARG A 73 -3.02 6.57 -5.97
C ARG A 73 -4.00 7.74 -5.82
N TYR A 74 -4.62 8.16 -6.91
CA TYR A 74 -5.48 9.34 -6.94
C TYR A 74 -6.94 8.93 -7.16
N GLU A 75 -7.83 9.44 -6.30
CA GLU A 75 -9.27 9.33 -6.44
C GLU A 75 -9.86 10.75 -6.49
N ASP A 76 -10.62 11.06 -7.53
CA ASP A 76 -11.18 12.40 -7.78
C ASP A 76 -10.15 13.55 -7.70
N GLY A 77 -8.93 13.28 -8.17
CA GLY A 77 -7.81 14.24 -8.16
C GLY A 77 -7.13 14.43 -6.81
N GLN A 78 -7.56 13.71 -5.76
CA GLN A 78 -6.95 13.73 -4.44
C GLN A 78 -6.10 12.47 -4.21
N PRO A 79 -4.88 12.59 -3.64
CA PRO A 79 -4.08 11.43 -3.31
C PRO A 79 -4.68 10.68 -2.12
N LEU A 80 -4.84 9.36 -2.24
CA LEU A 80 -5.33 8.48 -1.17
C LEU A 80 -4.45 8.54 0.10
N ASP A 81 -3.15 8.80 -0.06
CA ASP A 81 -2.22 8.94 1.07
C ASP A 81 -2.26 10.33 1.74
N GLY A 82 -3.04 11.29 1.21
CA GLY A 82 -3.08 12.67 1.70
C GLY A 82 -1.77 13.42 1.50
N GLY A 83 -0.98 13.05 0.48
CA GLY A 83 0.33 13.63 0.16
C GLY A 83 1.50 13.09 1.00
N LEU A 84 1.25 12.13 1.89
CA LEU A 84 2.26 11.55 2.77
C LEU A 84 3.42 10.89 1.99
N LEU A 85 3.14 10.39 0.78
CA LEU A 85 4.10 9.70 -0.06
C LEU A 85 4.78 10.59 -1.10
N ASP A 86 4.48 11.90 -1.17
CA ASP A 86 5.03 12.82 -2.17
C ASP A 86 6.57 12.95 -2.12
N ARG A 87 7.16 12.64 -0.97
CA ARG A 87 8.62 12.72 -0.74
C ARG A 87 9.28 11.35 -0.61
N VAL A 88 8.54 10.28 -0.90
CA VAL A 88 9.06 8.91 -0.82
C VAL A 88 9.27 8.40 -2.24
N PRO A 89 10.50 8.03 -2.64
CA PRO A 89 10.73 7.34 -3.90
C PRO A 89 9.91 6.04 -3.92
N LEU A 90 8.95 5.93 -4.83
CA LEU A 90 8.08 4.76 -4.96
C LEU A 90 8.78 3.66 -5.76
N GLU A 91 9.95 3.26 -5.28
CA GLU A 91 10.83 2.29 -5.90
C GLU A 91 11.25 1.22 -4.90
N ILE A 92 11.58 0.05 -5.42
CA ILE A 92 11.97 -1.08 -4.59
C ILE A 92 13.42 -0.94 -4.13
N GLN A 93 13.62 -1.00 -2.81
CA GLN A 93 14.92 -1.15 -2.16
C GLN A 93 15.44 -2.59 -2.33
#